data_AF-A0A7Y2JK04-F1
#
_entry.id   AF-A0A7Y2JK04-F1
#
_cell.length_a   1.000
_cell.length_b   1.000
_cell.length_c   1.000
_cell.angle_alpha   90.00
_cell.angle_beta   90.00
_cell.angle_gamma   90.00
#
_symmetry.space_group_name_H-M   'P 1'
#
loop_
_entity.id
_entity.type
_entity.pdbx_description
1 polymer ?
#
loop_
_entity_poly.entity_id
_entity_poly.type
_entity_poly.pdbx_seq_one_letter_code
_entity_poly.pdbx_strand_id
1 'polypeptide(L)'
;ENKTGKYFKYAIGEIILVVIGILIALQVNNWNENRTKQKEINETLSNLEQDLVANYKLANEKLKFYKRADSIIRLTVNNQLTVDDYKNPSFSGNVILNWNLYTPQTDNLDKFIKSEDLVSKQLTPLVIQSKLLKQQETWLNNAWDKFDKTIDDIYSFYSNQEWFGGQDALSITQEIDFKLNNPAYRQKVFLYWVVMQNYANNITRYRTENLAVLGKIKQIRNNYNHQEMSAFLDSLGMHQFKVFDCDISINDLSLGRHYRSHELLLNFTENTVYLKATHNKGSRIEEITLKPFEFRKISGWPFGIKGDHNILVEQLDQDGNCIKKFGALHNGYLLIK
;
A
#
# COMPACT_ATOMS: atom_id res chain seq x y z
N GLU A 1 -78.73 -28.82 -13.16
CA GLU A 1 -77.31 -29.15 -12.89
C GLU A 1 -76.55 -27.87 -12.57
N ASN A 2 -75.71 -27.84 -11.53
CA ASN A 2 -74.68 -26.80 -11.27
C ASN A 2 -73.82 -27.08 -10.02
N LYS A 3 -73.66 -28.35 -9.61
CA LYS A 3 -72.90 -28.71 -8.39
C LYS A 3 -71.39 -28.80 -8.63
N THR A 4 -70.95 -29.10 -9.85
CA THR A 4 -69.53 -29.23 -10.24
C THR A 4 -68.76 -27.90 -10.18
N GLY A 5 -69.38 -26.77 -10.55
CA GLY A 5 -68.73 -25.45 -10.47
C GLY A 5 -68.49 -24.96 -9.04
N LYS A 6 -69.27 -25.43 -8.06
CA LYS A 6 -69.14 -25.03 -6.65
C LYS A 6 -67.91 -25.70 -6.02
N TYR A 7 -67.72 -27.00 -6.22
CA TYR A 7 -66.54 -27.74 -5.74
C TYR A 7 -65.24 -27.30 -6.43
N PHE A 8 -65.30 -26.97 -7.73
CA PHE A 8 -64.14 -26.49 -8.48
C PHE A 8 -63.60 -25.15 -7.94
N LYS A 9 -64.49 -24.20 -7.59
CA LYS A 9 -64.11 -22.93 -6.97
C LYS A 9 -63.47 -23.10 -5.60
N TYR A 10 -63.96 -24.05 -4.79
CA TYR A 10 -63.37 -24.33 -3.48
C TYR A 10 -61.99 -25.00 -3.60
N ALA A 11 -61.82 -25.96 -4.51
CA ALA A 11 -60.53 -26.61 -4.75
C ALA A 11 -59.47 -25.63 -5.30
N ILE A 12 -59.86 -24.69 -6.18
CA ILE A 12 -58.96 -23.62 -6.64
C ILE A 12 -58.57 -22.68 -5.50
N GLY A 13 -59.53 -22.32 -4.63
CA GLY A 13 -59.25 -21.48 -3.46
C GLY A 13 -58.24 -22.12 -2.52
N GLU A 14 -58.34 -23.43 -2.30
CA GLU A 14 -57.40 -24.21 -1.48
C GLU A 14 -56.00 -24.26 -2.11
N ILE A 15 -55.90 -24.50 -3.42
CA ILE A 15 -54.62 -24.48 -4.14
C ILE A 15 -53.97 -23.08 -4.05
N ILE A 16 -54.75 -22.01 -4.25
CA ILE A 16 -54.23 -20.63 -4.15
C ILE A 16 -53.73 -20.34 -2.73
N LEU A 17 -54.47 -20.75 -1.70
CA LEU A 17 -54.06 -20.59 -0.30
C LEU A 17 -52.79 -21.36 0.04
N VAL A 18 -52.68 -22.61 -0.44
CA VAL A 18 -51.46 -23.43 -0.27
C VAL A 18 -50.27 -22.80 -1.00
N VAL A 19 -50.46 -22.32 -2.24
CA VAL A 19 -49.40 -21.65 -3.02
C VAL A 19 -48.94 -20.37 -2.31
N ILE A 20 -49.86 -19.54 -1.81
CA ILE A 20 -49.51 -18.35 -1.02
C ILE A 20 -48.74 -18.76 0.25
N GLY A 21 -49.16 -19.83 0.93
CA GLY A 21 -48.45 -20.37 2.09
C GLY A 21 -47.01 -20.78 1.77
N ILE A 22 -46.80 -21.52 0.68
CA ILE A 22 -45.46 -21.93 0.22
C ILE A 22 -44.62 -20.71 -0.15
N LEU A 23 -45.18 -19.73 -0.85
CA LEU A 23 -44.46 -18.50 -1.23
C LEU A 23 -44.05 -17.69 -0.01
N ILE A 24 -44.92 -17.53 1.00
CA ILE A 24 -44.58 -16.85 2.25
C ILE A 24 -43.49 -17.62 3.01
N ALA A 25 -43.60 -18.95 3.11
CA ALA A 25 -42.58 -19.78 3.76
C ALA A 25 -41.21 -19.64 3.08
N LEU A 26 -41.18 -19.68 1.74
CA LEU A 26 -39.96 -19.45 0.96
C LEU A 26 -39.41 -18.03 1.15
N GLN A 27 -40.27 -17.01 1.17
CA GLN A 27 -39.85 -15.62 1.39
C GLN A 27 -39.25 -15.41 2.78
N VAL A 28 -39.86 -15.97 3.83
CA VAL A 28 -39.34 -15.89 5.20
C VAL A 28 -37.99 -16.60 5.30
N ASN A 29 -37.85 -17.79 4.68
CA ASN A 29 -36.58 -18.51 4.64
C ASN A 29 -35.49 -17.68 3.94
N ASN A 30 -35.78 -17.17 2.74
CA ASN A 30 -34.84 -16.34 1.97
C ASN A 30 -34.46 -15.06 2.73
N TRP A 31 -35.39 -14.44 3.46
CA TRP A 31 -35.10 -13.26 4.28
C TRP A 31 -34.17 -13.59 5.46
N ASN A 32 -34.40 -14.71 6.15
CA ASN A 32 -33.54 -15.14 7.25
C ASN A 32 -32.12 -15.51 6.77
N GLU A 33 -32.00 -16.19 5.63
CA GLU A 33 -30.71 -16.46 4.99
C GLU A 33 -29.98 -15.17 4.62
N ASN A 34 -30.67 -14.22 3.99
CA ASN A 34 -30.09 -12.92 3.64
C ASN A 34 -29.64 -12.14 4.88
N ARG A 35 -30.43 -12.12 5.94
CA ARG A 35 -30.06 -11.49 7.22
C ARG A 35 -28.78 -12.11 7.79
N THR A 36 -28.66 -13.43 7.75
CA THR A 36 -27.49 -14.16 8.26
C THR A 36 -26.24 -13.83 7.45
N LYS A 37 -26.33 -13.85 6.11
CA LYS A 37 -25.24 -13.45 5.21
C LYS A 37 -24.78 -12.01 5.43
N GLN A 38 -25.71 -11.07 5.61
CA GLN A 38 -25.36 -9.68 5.89
C GLN A 38 -24.63 -9.52 7.23
N LYS A 39 -24.99 -10.31 8.24
CA LYS A 39 -24.27 -10.33 9.52
C LYS A 39 -22.82 -10.81 9.33
N GLU A 40 -22.61 -11.92 8.61
CA GLU A 40 -21.27 -12.46 8.32
C GLU A 40 -20.40 -11.48 7.53
N ILE A 41 -20.96 -10.78 6.54
CA ILE A 41 -20.25 -9.76 5.77
C ILE A 41 -19.82 -8.60 6.67
N ASN A 42 -20.71 -8.13 7.56
CA ASN A 42 -20.40 -7.04 8.49
C ASN A 42 -19.31 -7.43 9.50
N GLU A 43 -19.33 -8.67 10.00
CA GLU A 43 -18.29 -9.21 10.87
C GLU A 43 -16.96 -9.30 10.10
N THR A 44 -16.98 -9.85 8.89
CA THR A 44 -15.79 -9.93 8.01
C THR A 44 -15.20 -8.55 7.74
N LEU A 45 -16.02 -7.55 7.42
CA LEU A 45 -15.57 -6.18 7.19
C LEU A 45 -14.97 -5.52 8.43
N SER A 46 -15.51 -5.83 9.61
CA SER A 46 -15.00 -5.27 10.87
C SER A 46 -13.65 -5.90 11.25
N ASN A 47 -13.46 -7.19 10.99
CA ASN A 47 -12.17 -7.85 11.16
C ASN A 47 -11.16 -7.39 10.11
N LEU A 48 -11.59 -7.25 8.85
CA LEU A 48 -10.75 -6.70 7.77
C LEU A 48 -10.25 -5.29 8.12
N GLU A 49 -11.10 -4.44 8.69
CA GLU A 49 -10.68 -3.10 9.12
C GLU A 49 -9.56 -3.14 10.17
N GLN A 50 -9.65 -4.06 11.14
CA GLN A 50 -8.62 -4.25 12.16
C GLN A 50 -7.31 -4.75 11.53
N ASP A 51 -7.38 -5.73 10.63
CA ASP A 51 -6.22 -6.26 9.89
C ASP A 51 -5.55 -5.14 9.06
N LEU A 52 -6.33 -4.30 8.39
CA LEU A 52 -5.80 -3.20 7.58
C LEU A 52 -5.01 -2.20 8.43
N VAL A 53 -5.55 -1.81 9.60
CA VAL A 53 -4.87 -0.93 10.56
C VAL A 53 -3.59 -1.59 11.09
N ALA A 54 -3.63 -2.88 11.43
CA ALA A 54 -2.46 -3.63 11.91
C ALA A 54 -1.37 -3.71 10.83
N ASN A 55 -1.75 -4.08 9.61
CA ASN A 55 -0.88 -4.14 8.44
C ASN A 55 -0.24 -2.79 8.12
N TYR A 56 -0.99 -1.69 8.21
CA TYR A 56 -0.45 -0.33 8.02
C TYR A 56 0.66 -0.01 9.04
N LYS A 57 0.40 -0.30 10.33
CA LYS A 57 1.38 -0.10 11.41
C LYS A 57 2.62 -0.95 11.21
N LEU A 58 2.43 -2.23 10.88
CA LEU A 58 3.52 -3.16 10.60
C LEU A 58 4.37 -2.68 9.42
N ALA A 59 3.75 -2.29 8.30
CA ALA A 59 4.47 -1.75 7.15
C ALA A 59 5.33 -0.53 7.52
N ASN A 60 4.80 0.38 8.34
CA ASN A 60 5.54 1.55 8.84
C ASN A 60 6.75 1.16 9.70
N GLU A 61 6.62 0.16 10.56
CA GLU A 61 7.74 -0.38 11.34
C GLU A 61 8.82 -0.96 10.43
N LYS A 62 8.45 -1.81 9.46
CA LYS A 62 9.41 -2.41 8.51
C LYS A 62 10.10 -1.36 7.65
N LEU A 63 9.39 -0.33 7.22
CA LEU A 63 9.98 0.77 6.45
C LEU A 63 11.00 1.60 7.27
N LYS A 64 10.88 1.69 8.60
CA LYS A 64 11.92 2.35 9.43
C LYS A 64 13.25 1.59 9.36
N PHE A 65 13.21 0.26 9.38
CA PHE A 65 14.41 -0.57 9.21
C PHE A 65 15.09 -0.27 7.87
N TYR A 66 14.34 -0.30 6.77
CA TYR A 66 14.90 -0.08 5.43
C TYR A 66 15.39 1.34 5.20
N LYS A 67 14.77 2.35 5.83
CA LYS A 67 15.29 3.73 5.81
C LYS A 67 16.66 3.84 6.47
N ARG A 68 16.85 3.19 7.62
CA ARG A 68 18.14 3.15 8.32
C ARG A 68 19.20 2.42 7.50
N ALA A 69 18.83 1.29 6.90
CA ALA A 69 19.71 0.54 6.01
C ALA A 69 20.15 1.39 4.81
N ASP A 70 19.22 2.08 4.13
CA ASP A 70 19.54 2.98 3.01
C ASP A 70 20.51 4.09 3.42
N SER A 71 20.37 4.72 4.59
CA SER A 71 21.32 5.73 5.08
C SER A 71 22.73 5.17 5.21
N ILE A 72 22.88 3.99 5.83
CA ILE A 72 24.20 3.38 6.04
C ILE A 72 24.82 2.97 4.70
N ILE A 73 24.04 2.34 3.81
CA ILE A 73 24.53 1.90 2.50
C ILE A 73 25.01 3.09 1.66
N ARG A 74 24.32 4.24 1.72
CA ARG A 74 24.78 5.46 1.04
C ARG A 74 26.16 5.89 1.53
N LEU A 75 26.41 5.86 2.84
CA LEU A 75 27.73 6.16 3.40
C LEU A 75 28.78 5.16 2.87
N THR A 76 28.46 3.87 2.81
CA THR A 76 29.35 2.83 2.29
C THR A 76 29.67 3.03 0.80
N VAL A 77 28.65 3.23 -0.04
CA VAL A 77 28.83 3.36 -1.51
C VAL A 77 29.55 4.66 -1.88
N ASN A 78 29.38 5.72 -1.09
CA ASN A 78 30.05 7.00 -1.29
C ASN A 78 31.43 7.10 -0.61
N ASN A 79 31.95 6.00 -0.05
CA ASN A 79 33.23 5.96 0.69
C ASN A 79 33.33 7.01 1.81
N GLN A 80 32.26 7.15 2.59
CA GLN A 80 32.17 8.12 3.70
C GLN A 80 32.39 7.46 5.06
N LEU A 81 32.65 6.15 5.11
CA LEU A 81 32.92 5.41 6.34
C LEU A 81 34.42 5.26 6.58
N THR A 82 34.78 5.21 7.86
CA THR A 82 36.15 5.09 8.35
C THR A 82 36.31 3.82 9.21
N VAL A 83 37.54 3.52 9.61
CA VAL A 83 37.83 2.43 10.56
C VAL A 83 37.12 2.67 11.90
N ASP A 84 37.09 3.90 12.39
CA ASP A 84 36.48 4.23 13.67
C ASP A 84 34.96 4.06 13.65
N ASP A 85 34.31 4.31 12.50
CA ASP A 85 32.88 4.02 12.32
C ASP A 85 32.61 2.53 12.51
N TYR A 86 33.41 1.64 11.91
CA TYR A 86 33.24 0.19 12.06
C TYR A 86 33.61 -0.35 13.45
N LYS A 87 34.45 0.36 14.21
CA LYS A 87 34.76 0.01 15.61
C LYS A 87 33.71 0.52 16.60
N ASN A 88 32.84 1.43 16.19
CA ASN A 88 31.80 1.96 17.05
C ASN A 88 30.71 0.90 17.29
N PRO A 89 30.47 0.45 18.53
CA PRO A 89 29.47 -0.58 18.84
C PRO A 89 28.02 -0.14 18.51
N SER A 90 27.77 1.17 18.37
CA SER A 90 26.47 1.70 17.97
C SER A 90 26.24 1.66 16.45
N PHE A 91 27.30 1.43 15.67
CA PHE A 91 27.23 1.33 14.22
C PHE A 91 27.12 -0.14 13.79
N SER A 92 25.93 -0.53 13.34
CA SER A 92 25.72 -1.83 12.73
C SER A 92 26.22 -1.82 11.28
N GLY A 93 27.53 -2.03 11.09
CA GLY A 93 28.16 -2.05 9.76
C GLY A 93 27.77 -3.22 8.85
N ASN A 94 27.13 -4.26 9.40
CA ASN A 94 26.68 -5.45 8.65
C ASN A 94 25.25 -5.32 8.12
N VAL A 95 24.95 -4.22 7.42
CA VAL A 95 23.60 -3.95 6.92
C VAL A 95 23.16 -4.95 5.85
N ILE A 96 24.10 -5.44 5.03
CA ILE A 96 23.78 -6.26 3.85
C ILE A 96 23.52 -7.74 4.16
N LEU A 97 23.63 -8.14 5.43
CA LEU A 97 23.31 -9.47 5.94
C LEU A 97 22.05 -9.46 6.82
N ASN A 98 21.33 -8.34 6.88
CA ASN A 98 20.13 -8.22 7.68
C ASN A 98 18.91 -7.97 6.79
N TRP A 99 17.74 -8.41 7.25
CA TRP A 99 16.46 -8.14 6.61
C TRP A 99 15.36 -8.01 7.66
N ASN A 100 14.23 -7.47 7.23
CA ASN A 100 13.05 -7.38 8.08
C ASN A 100 11.80 -7.67 7.25
N LEU A 101 11.43 -8.94 7.19
CA LEU A 101 10.31 -9.44 6.41
C LEU A 101 9.01 -8.74 6.82
N TYR A 102 8.22 -8.33 5.82
CA TYR A 102 6.87 -7.81 5.95
C TYR A 102 5.86 -8.84 5.46
N THR A 103 5.06 -9.39 6.38
CA THR A 103 4.00 -10.37 6.13
C THR A 103 2.65 -9.80 6.57
N PRO A 104 1.83 -9.26 5.66
CA PRO A 104 0.51 -8.74 6.01
C PRO A 104 -0.48 -9.85 6.35
N GLN A 105 -1.44 -9.56 7.23
CA GLN A 105 -2.62 -10.37 7.49
C GLN A 105 -3.62 -10.22 6.33
N THR A 106 -3.96 -11.30 5.65
CA THR A 106 -4.79 -11.25 4.43
C THR A 106 -6.01 -12.17 4.46
N ASP A 107 -6.18 -12.97 5.51
CA ASP A 107 -7.28 -13.93 5.60
C ASP A 107 -8.66 -13.27 5.48
N ASN A 108 -8.89 -12.16 6.19
CA ASN A 108 -10.17 -11.44 6.11
C ASN A 108 -10.34 -10.69 4.78
N LEU A 109 -9.25 -10.29 4.13
CA LEU A 109 -9.28 -9.73 2.77
C LEU A 109 -9.75 -10.80 1.78
N ASP A 110 -9.18 -11.99 1.85
CA ASP A 110 -9.53 -13.12 0.99
C ASP A 110 -10.97 -13.58 1.22
N LYS A 111 -11.41 -13.66 2.48
CA LYS A 111 -12.82 -13.95 2.82
C LYS A 111 -13.77 -12.91 2.24
N PHE A 112 -13.44 -11.62 2.36
CA PHE A 112 -14.27 -10.55 1.83
C PHE A 112 -14.38 -10.62 0.29
N ILE A 113 -13.25 -10.80 -0.41
CA ILE A 113 -13.25 -10.93 -1.88
C ILE A 113 -14.07 -12.15 -2.33
N LYS A 114 -13.96 -13.29 -1.64
CA LYS A 114 -14.74 -14.49 -1.93
C LYS A 114 -16.25 -14.30 -1.72
N SER A 115 -16.64 -13.32 -0.91
CA SER A 115 -18.05 -12.98 -0.69
C SER A 115 -18.65 -12.06 -1.76
N GLU A 116 -17.93 -11.78 -2.87
CA GLU A 116 -18.36 -10.77 -3.85
C GLU A 116 -19.74 -10.98 -4.47
N ASP A 117 -20.12 -12.24 -4.71
CA ASP A 117 -21.45 -12.57 -5.27
C ASP A 117 -22.59 -12.32 -4.27
N LEU A 118 -22.25 -12.12 -2.99
CA LEU A 118 -23.17 -11.93 -1.88
C LEU A 118 -23.24 -10.47 -1.42
N VAL A 119 -22.29 -9.61 -1.83
CA VAL A 119 -22.27 -8.22 -1.40
C VAL A 119 -23.28 -7.38 -2.17
N SER A 120 -23.81 -6.34 -1.53
CA SER A 120 -24.69 -5.38 -2.18
C SER A 120 -23.95 -4.59 -3.27
N LYS A 121 -24.68 -4.06 -4.27
CA LYS A 121 -24.11 -3.17 -5.30
C LYS A 121 -23.34 -1.97 -4.72
N GLN A 122 -23.70 -1.54 -3.51
CA GLN A 122 -23.03 -0.46 -2.79
C GLN A 122 -21.59 -0.81 -2.39
N LEU A 123 -21.28 -2.10 -2.17
CA LEU A 123 -19.95 -2.58 -1.79
C LEU A 123 -19.08 -2.95 -2.99
N THR A 124 -19.61 -2.93 -4.22
CA THR A 124 -18.84 -3.24 -5.44
C THR A 124 -17.55 -2.41 -5.56
N PRO A 125 -17.53 -1.09 -5.29
CA PRO A 125 -16.28 -0.32 -5.31
C PRO A 125 -15.24 -0.81 -4.27
N LEU A 126 -15.69 -1.27 -3.11
CA LEU A 126 -14.81 -1.83 -2.09
C LEU A 126 -14.22 -3.18 -2.53
N VAL A 127 -15.01 -4.05 -3.17
CA VAL A 127 -14.51 -5.31 -3.73
C VAL A 127 -13.41 -5.06 -4.77
N ILE A 128 -13.62 -4.09 -5.66
CA ILE A 128 -12.61 -3.69 -6.66
C ILE A 128 -11.32 -3.24 -5.97
N GLN A 129 -11.42 -2.34 -4.99
CA GLN A 129 -10.25 -1.87 -4.24
C GLN A 129 -9.54 -3.01 -3.50
N SER A 130 -10.28 -3.93 -2.89
CA SER A 130 -9.75 -5.12 -2.22
C SER A 130 -8.99 -6.05 -3.17
N LYS A 131 -9.50 -6.24 -4.40
CA LYS A 131 -8.80 -7.02 -5.45
C LYS A 131 -7.49 -6.35 -5.86
N LEU A 132 -7.44 -5.02 -5.94
CA LEU A 132 -6.19 -4.29 -6.21
C LEU A 132 -5.15 -4.47 -5.09
N LEU A 133 -5.59 -4.47 -3.83
CA LEU A 133 -4.72 -4.78 -2.69
C LEU A 133 -4.19 -6.21 -2.76
N LYS A 134 -5.06 -7.19 -3.09
CA LYS A 134 -4.65 -8.59 -3.27
C LYS A 134 -3.62 -8.75 -4.38
N GLN A 135 -3.78 -8.05 -5.49
CA GLN A 135 -2.78 -8.02 -6.55
C GLN A 135 -1.43 -7.48 -6.02
N GLN A 136 -1.43 -6.43 -5.19
CA GLN A 136 -0.20 -5.89 -4.60
C GLN A 136 0.50 -6.84 -3.64
N GLU A 137 -0.21 -7.75 -2.99
CA GLU A 137 0.38 -8.81 -2.18
C GLU A 137 1.31 -9.69 -3.03
N THR A 138 0.88 -10.09 -4.23
CA THR A 138 1.70 -10.91 -5.14
C THR A 138 2.99 -10.19 -5.55
N TRP A 139 2.90 -8.90 -5.88
CA TRP A 139 4.09 -8.10 -6.23
C TRP A 139 5.05 -7.95 -5.06
N LEU A 140 4.52 -7.83 -3.84
CA LEU A 140 5.31 -7.77 -2.61
C LEU A 140 6.04 -9.09 -2.36
N ASN A 141 5.36 -10.23 -2.48
CA ASN A 141 5.96 -11.55 -2.27
C ASN A 141 7.06 -11.83 -3.30
N ASN A 142 6.81 -11.55 -4.59
CA ASN A 142 7.83 -11.68 -5.62
C ASN A 142 9.07 -10.79 -5.37
N ALA A 143 8.86 -9.59 -4.82
CA ALA A 143 9.97 -8.70 -4.47
C ALA A 143 10.76 -9.23 -3.25
N TRP A 144 10.07 -9.85 -2.30
CA TRP A 144 10.70 -10.54 -1.17
C TRP A 144 11.55 -11.72 -1.65
N ASP A 145 11.00 -12.63 -2.45
CA ASP A 145 11.72 -13.82 -2.93
C ASP A 145 13.02 -13.47 -3.67
N LYS A 146 13.01 -12.36 -4.41
CA LYS A 146 14.22 -11.86 -5.08
C LYS A 146 15.23 -11.30 -4.07
N PHE A 147 14.75 -10.63 -3.03
CA PHE A 147 15.60 -10.06 -2.00
C PHE A 147 16.24 -11.13 -1.12
N ASP A 148 15.46 -12.12 -0.70
CA ASP A 148 15.89 -13.29 0.06
C ASP A 148 17.02 -14.04 -0.65
N LYS A 149 16.84 -14.40 -1.92
CA LYS A 149 17.89 -15.02 -2.75
C LYS A 149 19.15 -14.15 -2.87
N THR A 150 19.00 -12.83 -2.95
CA THR A 150 20.14 -11.92 -3.01
C THR A 150 20.92 -11.93 -1.69
N ILE A 151 20.21 -12.05 -0.57
CA ILE A 151 20.82 -12.16 0.76
C ILE A 151 21.60 -13.48 0.87
N ASP A 152 21.03 -14.61 0.41
CA ASP A 152 21.73 -15.90 0.38
C ASP A 152 23.02 -15.87 -0.45
N ASP A 153 22.97 -15.22 -1.62
CA ASP A 153 24.16 -15.01 -2.47
C ASP A 153 25.23 -14.15 -1.79
N ILE A 154 24.81 -13.16 -0.99
CA ILE A 154 25.73 -12.31 -0.23
C ILE A 154 26.30 -13.07 0.96
N TYR A 155 25.50 -13.88 1.66
CA TYR A 155 25.97 -14.75 2.73
C TYR A 155 27.04 -15.70 2.24
N SER A 156 26.79 -16.38 1.11
CA SER A 156 27.75 -17.30 0.50
C SER A 156 29.06 -16.59 0.11
N PHE A 157 28.96 -15.34 -0.36
CA PHE A 157 30.14 -14.51 -0.65
C PHE A 157 30.92 -14.14 0.62
N TYR A 158 30.21 -13.81 1.71
CA TYR A 158 30.79 -13.46 3.01
C TYR A 158 31.43 -14.65 3.71
N SER A 159 30.79 -15.81 3.68
CA SER A 159 31.26 -17.03 4.37
C SER A 159 32.54 -17.61 3.77
N ASN A 160 32.88 -17.21 2.54
CA ASN A 160 34.10 -17.63 1.85
C ASN A 160 35.31 -16.73 2.17
N GLN A 161 35.16 -15.71 3.02
CA GLN A 161 36.28 -14.86 3.43
C GLN A 161 37.04 -15.49 4.59
N GLU A 162 38.37 -15.39 4.60
CA GLU A 162 39.22 -16.06 5.60
C GLU A 162 38.96 -15.58 7.04
N TRP A 163 38.61 -14.31 7.21
CA TRP A 163 38.29 -13.71 8.51
C TRP A 163 36.85 -13.98 8.98
N PHE A 164 36.01 -14.63 8.17
CA PHE A 164 34.61 -14.84 8.50
C PHE A 164 34.45 -15.75 9.73
N GLY A 165 33.76 -15.25 10.76
CA GLY A 165 33.56 -15.95 12.03
C GLY A 165 34.71 -15.81 13.03
N GLY A 166 35.84 -15.21 12.63
CA GLY A 166 36.93 -14.89 13.54
C GLY A 166 36.56 -13.76 14.51
N GLN A 167 36.91 -13.92 15.78
CA GLN A 167 36.62 -12.94 16.84
C GLN A 167 37.87 -12.25 17.39
N ASP A 168 39.05 -12.63 16.90
CA ASP A 168 40.32 -12.04 17.27
C ASP A 168 40.56 -10.69 16.56
N ALA A 169 41.50 -9.91 17.09
CA ALA A 169 41.80 -8.58 16.56
C ALA A 169 42.29 -8.57 15.11
N LEU A 170 42.96 -9.64 14.64
CA LEU A 170 43.42 -9.74 13.26
C LEU A 170 42.22 -9.92 12.32
N SER A 171 41.33 -10.85 12.65
CA SER A 171 40.11 -11.12 11.86
C SER A 171 39.20 -9.89 11.78
N ILE A 172 39.01 -9.16 12.88
CA ILE A 172 38.25 -7.89 12.91
C ILE A 172 38.91 -6.83 12.01
N THR A 173 40.24 -6.72 12.06
CA THR A 173 40.98 -5.76 11.23
C THR A 173 40.86 -6.09 9.73
N GLN A 174 40.97 -7.37 9.38
CA GLN A 174 40.80 -7.85 8.00
C GLN A 174 39.37 -7.61 7.49
N GLU A 175 38.34 -7.83 8.31
CA GLU A 175 36.95 -7.54 7.96
C GLU A 175 36.74 -6.05 7.66
N ILE A 176 37.28 -5.16 8.50
CA ILE A 176 37.14 -3.71 8.33
C ILE A 176 37.85 -3.25 7.06
N ASP A 177 39.09 -3.70 6.83
CA ASP A 177 39.85 -3.39 5.63
C ASP A 177 39.10 -3.86 4.37
N PHE A 178 38.59 -5.10 4.40
CA PHE A 178 37.78 -5.64 3.32
C PHE A 178 36.55 -4.76 3.03
N LYS A 179 35.81 -4.32 4.05
CA LYS A 179 34.62 -3.48 3.86
C LYS A 179 34.94 -2.09 3.30
N LEU A 180 36.08 -1.51 3.68
CA LEU A 180 36.47 -0.17 3.23
C LEU A 180 37.07 -0.19 1.81
N ASN A 181 37.87 -1.20 1.51
CA ASN A 181 38.79 -1.18 0.37
C ASN A 181 38.45 -2.20 -0.73
N ASN A 182 37.64 -3.23 -0.46
CA ASN A 182 37.35 -4.27 -1.44
C ASN A 182 36.27 -3.83 -2.47
N PRO A 183 36.58 -3.81 -3.78
CA PRO A 183 35.61 -3.40 -4.79
C PRO A 183 34.46 -4.41 -4.98
N ALA A 184 34.70 -5.72 -4.78
CA ALA A 184 33.66 -6.74 -4.85
C ALA A 184 32.66 -6.59 -3.70
N TYR A 185 33.12 -6.24 -2.49
CA TYR A 185 32.24 -5.88 -1.39
C TYR A 185 31.34 -4.69 -1.76
N ARG A 186 31.92 -3.61 -2.29
CA ARG A 186 31.14 -2.43 -2.73
C ARG A 186 30.08 -2.79 -3.77
N GLN A 187 30.41 -3.70 -4.71
CA GLN A 187 29.44 -4.21 -5.69
C GLN A 187 28.29 -4.97 -5.01
N LYS A 188 28.58 -5.83 -4.03
CA LYS A 188 27.56 -6.57 -3.26
C LYS A 188 26.68 -5.62 -2.43
N VAL A 189 27.26 -4.58 -1.83
CA VAL A 189 26.52 -3.53 -1.11
C VAL A 189 25.55 -2.81 -2.05
N PHE A 190 26.02 -2.43 -3.25
CA PHE A 190 25.16 -1.79 -4.23
C PHE A 190 24.04 -2.71 -4.73
N LEU A 191 24.35 -3.99 -4.98
CA LEU A 191 23.35 -4.99 -5.37
C LEU A 191 22.28 -5.16 -4.29
N TYR A 192 22.69 -5.33 -3.03
CA TYR A 192 21.78 -5.38 -1.89
C TYR A 192 20.87 -4.16 -1.87
N TRP A 193 21.43 -2.95 -2.01
CA TRP A 193 20.66 -1.71 -2.02
C TRP A 193 19.60 -1.69 -3.13
N VAL A 194 19.96 -2.06 -4.36
CA VAL A 194 19.02 -2.08 -5.48
C VAL A 194 17.83 -2.99 -5.18
N VAL A 195 18.08 -4.21 -4.69
CA VAL A 195 17.02 -5.20 -4.44
C VAL A 195 16.22 -4.85 -3.19
N MET A 196 16.87 -4.40 -2.12
CA MET A 196 16.24 -3.89 -0.91
C MET A 196 15.31 -2.71 -1.21
N GLN A 197 15.73 -1.74 -2.03
CA GLN A 197 14.89 -0.61 -2.42
C GLN A 197 13.68 -1.04 -3.24
N ASN A 198 13.82 -2.08 -4.08
CA ASN A 198 12.68 -2.67 -4.77
C ASN A 198 11.69 -3.34 -3.79
N TYR A 199 12.19 -4.03 -2.76
CA TYR A 199 11.35 -4.63 -1.74
C TYR A 199 10.63 -3.58 -0.88
N ALA A 200 11.39 -2.64 -0.30
CA ALA A 200 10.86 -1.52 0.48
C ALA A 200 9.82 -0.71 -0.32
N ASN A 201 10.07 -0.51 -1.62
CA ASN A 201 9.10 0.09 -2.51
C ASN A 201 7.76 -0.67 -2.55
N ASN A 202 7.78 -2.00 -2.70
CA ASN A 202 6.57 -2.80 -2.74
C ASN A 202 5.84 -2.78 -1.38
N ILE A 203 6.56 -2.66 -0.26
CA ILE A 203 5.93 -2.38 1.05
C ILE A 203 5.18 -1.05 1.00
N THR A 204 5.78 0.03 0.47
CA THR A 204 5.07 1.33 0.37
C THR A 204 3.83 1.27 -0.54
N ARG A 205 3.89 0.49 -1.63
CA ARG A 205 2.75 0.27 -2.53
C ARG A 205 1.62 -0.47 -1.82
N TYR A 206 1.94 -1.60 -1.18
CA TYR A 206 0.97 -2.38 -0.42
C TYR A 206 0.33 -1.53 0.69
N ARG A 207 1.14 -0.80 1.45
CA ARG A 207 0.68 0.11 2.52
C ARG A 207 -0.31 1.17 2.00
N THR A 208 -0.05 1.72 0.82
CA THR A 208 -0.92 2.74 0.21
C THR A 208 -2.23 2.15 -0.29
N GLU A 209 -2.18 0.98 -0.93
CA GLU A 209 -3.41 0.26 -1.33
C GLU A 209 -4.23 -0.20 -0.13
N ASN A 210 -3.57 -0.62 0.95
CA ASN A 210 -4.22 -0.94 2.22
C ASN A 210 -5.01 0.26 2.74
N LEU A 211 -4.39 1.45 2.77
CA LEU A 211 -5.08 2.69 3.14
C LEU A 211 -6.24 3.03 2.21
N ALA A 212 -6.12 2.73 0.91
CA ALA A 212 -7.22 2.93 -0.03
C ALA A 212 -8.42 2.03 0.30
N VAL A 213 -8.20 0.75 0.63
CA VAL A 213 -9.27 -0.16 1.09
C VAL A 213 -9.86 0.36 2.41
N LEU A 214 -9.02 0.74 3.37
CA LEU A 214 -9.45 1.24 4.66
C LEU A 214 -10.27 2.53 4.54
N GLY A 215 -9.80 3.48 3.74
CA GLY A 215 -10.53 4.71 3.43
C GLY A 215 -11.86 4.43 2.71
N LYS A 216 -11.89 3.44 1.80
CA LYS A 216 -13.12 3.02 1.14
C LYS A 216 -14.13 2.42 2.12
N ILE A 217 -13.68 1.63 3.10
CA ILE A 217 -14.51 1.13 4.21
C ILE A 217 -15.10 2.30 4.99
N LYS A 218 -14.27 3.27 5.39
CA LYS A 218 -14.72 4.46 6.12
C LYS A 218 -15.74 5.29 5.33
N GLN A 219 -15.52 5.43 4.04
CA GLN A 219 -16.46 6.14 3.16
C GLN A 219 -17.82 5.43 3.08
N ILE A 220 -17.84 4.11 2.84
CA ILE A 220 -19.10 3.37 2.59
C ILE A 220 -19.85 3.04 3.88
N ARG A 221 -19.15 2.64 4.96
CA ARG A 221 -19.78 2.20 6.21
C ARG A 221 -20.03 3.34 7.18
N ASN A 222 -19.14 4.33 7.21
CA ASN A 222 -19.17 5.41 8.19
C ASN A 222 -19.56 6.76 7.57
N ASN A 223 -19.78 6.84 6.25
CA ASN A 223 -20.14 8.06 5.54
C ASN A 223 -19.14 9.21 5.76
N TYR A 224 -17.85 8.90 5.89
CA TYR A 224 -16.82 9.92 6.12
C TYR A 224 -16.83 10.96 5.00
N ASN A 225 -17.03 12.21 5.39
CA ASN A 225 -16.83 13.35 4.51
C ASN A 225 -15.34 13.71 4.38
N HIS A 226 -15.03 14.72 3.57
CA HIS A 226 -13.64 15.18 3.34
C HIS A 226 -12.89 15.49 4.65
N GLN A 227 -13.51 16.19 5.61
CA GLN A 227 -12.85 16.58 6.87
C GLN A 227 -12.60 15.38 7.77
N GLU A 228 -13.58 14.48 7.89
CA GLU A 228 -13.46 13.26 8.68
C GLU A 228 -12.38 12.33 8.11
N MET A 229 -12.30 12.20 6.79
CA MET A 229 -11.23 11.43 6.14
C MET A 229 -9.86 12.07 6.35
N SER A 230 -9.74 13.38 6.22
CA SER A 230 -8.49 14.10 6.47
C SER A 230 -8.01 13.85 7.90
N ALA A 231 -8.88 14.06 8.89
CA ALA A 231 -8.58 13.84 10.30
C ALA A 231 -8.20 12.37 10.59
N PHE A 232 -8.87 11.42 9.94
CA PHE A 232 -8.53 10.01 10.03
C PHE A 232 -7.13 9.71 9.48
N LEU A 233 -6.78 10.18 8.28
CA LEU A 233 -5.45 9.98 7.69
C LEU A 233 -4.36 10.67 8.52
N ASP A 234 -4.63 11.87 9.06
CA ASP A 234 -3.73 12.57 9.97
C ASP A 234 -3.49 11.77 11.26
N SER A 235 -4.54 11.15 11.81
CA SER A 235 -4.43 10.29 13.01
C SER A 235 -3.55 9.05 12.79
N LEU A 236 -3.38 8.63 11.52
CA LEU A 236 -2.46 7.56 11.12
C LEU A 236 -1.02 8.05 10.91
N GLY A 237 -0.76 9.35 11.13
CA GLY A 237 0.55 9.96 10.91
C GLY A 237 0.86 10.20 9.43
N MET A 238 -0.18 10.35 8.60
CA MET A 238 -0.01 10.81 7.22
C MET A 238 0.01 12.33 7.16
N HIS A 239 0.50 12.87 6.04
CA HIS A 239 0.66 14.32 5.87
C HIS A 239 -0.02 14.81 4.60
N GLN A 240 -0.89 15.81 4.72
CA GLN A 240 -1.49 16.42 3.55
C GLN A 240 -0.41 17.07 2.66
N PHE A 241 -0.57 16.98 1.35
CA PHE A 241 0.34 17.62 0.41
C PHE A 241 0.40 19.13 0.63
N LYS A 242 1.59 19.71 0.47
CA LYS A 242 1.76 21.16 0.57
C LYS A 242 1.15 21.82 -0.67
N VAL A 243 0.31 22.83 -0.44
CA VAL A 243 -0.43 23.52 -1.51
C VAL A 243 0.39 24.70 -2.04
N PHE A 244 0.37 24.89 -3.36
CA PHE A 244 1.06 25.97 -4.06
C PHE A 244 0.19 26.52 -5.19
N ASP A 245 0.49 27.75 -5.60
CA ASP A 245 -0.06 28.36 -6.81
C ASP A 245 0.65 27.81 -8.07
N CYS A 246 0.10 28.12 -9.25
CA CYS A 246 0.52 27.49 -10.51
C CYS A 246 1.88 27.96 -11.05
N ASP A 247 2.47 28.99 -10.46
CA ASP A 247 3.76 29.58 -10.82
C ASP A 247 4.96 28.79 -10.25
N ILE A 248 4.77 27.95 -9.22
CA ILE A 248 5.88 27.22 -8.60
C ILE A 248 6.54 26.22 -9.57
N SER A 249 7.88 26.20 -9.57
CA SER A 249 8.69 25.20 -10.24
C SER A 249 9.08 24.08 -9.28
N ILE A 250 9.13 22.84 -9.80
CA ILE A 250 9.54 21.67 -9.03
C ILE A 250 10.98 21.77 -8.51
N ASN A 251 11.82 22.57 -9.17
CA ASN A 251 13.21 22.80 -8.76
C ASN A 251 13.32 23.70 -7.52
N ASP A 252 12.29 24.50 -7.24
CA ASP A 252 12.23 25.38 -6.07
C ASP A 252 11.65 24.66 -4.84
N LEU A 253 11.22 23.40 -5.02
CA LEU A 253 10.72 22.57 -3.94
C LEU A 253 11.90 21.95 -3.19
N SER A 254 11.99 22.24 -1.88
CA SER A 254 12.70 21.42 -0.92
C SER A 254 11.68 20.91 0.10
N LEU A 255 11.16 19.71 -0.13
CA LEU A 255 10.09 19.12 0.70
C LEU A 255 10.62 18.03 1.65
N GLY A 256 11.95 17.89 1.77
CA GLY A 256 12.57 16.90 2.66
C GLY A 256 12.27 15.44 2.29
N ARG A 257 11.93 15.16 1.02
CA ARG A 257 11.60 13.81 0.56
C ARG A 257 12.86 13.02 0.19
N HIS A 258 13.49 12.46 1.22
CA HIS A 258 14.74 11.71 1.07
C HIS A 258 14.54 10.23 0.70
N TYR A 259 13.32 9.71 0.85
CA TYR A 259 12.99 8.31 0.62
C TYR A 259 11.82 8.12 -0.33
N ARG A 260 11.89 7.06 -1.13
CA ARG A 260 10.79 6.59 -1.96
C ARG A 260 9.58 6.24 -1.10
N SER A 261 8.45 6.85 -1.39
CA SER A 261 7.15 6.48 -0.86
C SER A 261 6.11 6.46 -1.97
N HIS A 262 5.00 5.76 -1.74
CA HIS A 262 3.79 5.93 -2.53
C HIS A 262 2.83 6.78 -1.70
N GLU A 263 2.23 7.76 -2.35
CA GLU A 263 1.27 8.69 -1.76
C GLU A 263 -0.15 8.31 -2.18
N LEU A 264 -1.10 8.64 -1.31
CA LEU A 264 -2.52 8.37 -1.52
C LEU A 264 -3.21 9.58 -2.16
N LEU A 265 -3.88 9.38 -3.29
CA LEU A 265 -4.75 10.35 -3.92
C LEU A 265 -6.20 9.93 -3.72
N LEU A 266 -7.07 10.91 -3.48
CA LEU A 266 -8.50 10.70 -3.39
C LEU A 266 -9.26 11.88 -3.94
N ASN A 267 -10.20 11.58 -4.84
CA ASN A 267 -11.18 12.53 -5.34
C ASN A 267 -12.43 12.48 -4.46
N PHE A 268 -12.69 13.50 -3.64
CA PHE A 268 -13.90 13.61 -2.81
C PHE A 268 -15.05 14.34 -3.50
N THR A 269 -14.94 14.60 -4.80
CA THR A 269 -15.91 15.38 -5.57
C THR A 269 -16.82 14.45 -6.38
N GLU A 270 -17.95 14.99 -6.83
CA GLU A 270 -18.87 14.34 -7.77
C GLU A 270 -18.37 14.40 -9.23
N ASN A 271 -17.28 15.13 -9.49
CA ASN A 271 -16.73 15.34 -10.82
C ASN A 271 -15.45 14.53 -11.02
N THR A 272 -15.13 14.20 -12.27
CA THR A 272 -13.81 13.65 -12.60
C THR A 272 -12.74 14.71 -12.41
N VAL A 273 -11.63 14.34 -11.76
CA VAL A 273 -10.48 15.22 -11.55
C VAL A 273 -9.31 14.78 -12.42
N TYR A 274 -8.66 15.74 -13.08
CA TYR A 274 -7.48 15.53 -13.90
C TYR A 274 -6.25 16.04 -13.17
N LEU A 275 -5.23 15.19 -13.08
CA LEU A 275 -3.99 15.48 -12.39
C LEU A 275 -2.79 15.16 -13.28
N LYS A 276 -1.71 15.93 -13.10
CA LYS A 276 -0.42 15.73 -13.74
C LYS A 276 0.67 15.67 -12.69
N ALA A 277 1.31 14.51 -12.52
CA ALA A 277 2.41 14.35 -11.56
C ALA A 277 3.77 14.48 -12.26
N THR A 278 4.67 15.30 -11.71
CA THR A 278 6.03 15.52 -12.22
C THR A 278 7.08 15.26 -11.13
N HIS A 279 8.29 14.88 -11.54
CA HIS A 279 9.41 14.56 -10.65
C HIS A 279 10.70 15.30 -11.02
N ASN A 280 11.42 15.79 -10.01
CA ASN A 280 12.58 16.69 -10.18
C ASN A 280 13.82 16.04 -10.85
N LYS A 281 13.98 14.71 -10.85
CA LYS A 281 15.14 14.02 -11.47
C LYS A 281 14.96 13.49 -12.90
N GLY A 282 13.87 13.81 -13.58
CA GLY A 282 13.71 13.29 -14.94
C GLY A 282 12.45 13.66 -15.68
N SER A 283 11.73 14.72 -15.26
CA SER A 283 10.58 15.32 -15.96
C SER A 283 9.58 14.31 -16.55
N ARG A 284 9.44 13.14 -15.94
CA ARG A 284 8.44 12.16 -16.34
C ARG A 284 7.10 12.61 -15.80
N ILE A 285 6.14 12.64 -16.70
CA ILE A 285 4.79 13.10 -16.46
C ILE A 285 3.91 11.87 -16.30
N GLU A 286 3.21 11.76 -15.18
CA GLU A 286 2.04 10.88 -15.05
C GLU A 286 0.78 11.70 -15.29
N GLU A 287 -0.07 11.28 -16.20
CA GLU A 287 -1.44 11.78 -16.31
C GLU A 287 -2.37 10.85 -15.52
N ILE A 288 -3.10 11.44 -14.59
CA ILE A 288 -3.93 10.73 -13.62
C ILE A 288 -5.34 11.29 -13.72
N THR A 289 -6.25 10.48 -14.25
CA THR A 289 -7.70 10.70 -14.15
C THR A 289 -8.22 10.02 -12.89
N LEU A 290 -8.85 10.77 -12.00
CA LEU A 290 -9.52 10.27 -10.79
C LEU A 290 -11.03 10.41 -10.94
N LYS A 291 -11.74 9.28 -10.98
CA LYS A 291 -13.21 9.26 -10.98
C LYS A 291 -13.75 9.77 -9.64
N PRO A 292 -15.03 10.17 -9.60
CA PRO A 292 -15.68 10.54 -8.34
C PRO A 292 -15.47 9.47 -7.27
N PHE A 293 -15.02 9.90 -6.10
CA PHE A 293 -14.78 9.03 -4.94
C PHE A 293 -13.72 7.94 -5.15
N GLU A 294 -12.88 8.03 -6.17
CA GLU A 294 -11.83 7.04 -6.42
C GLU A 294 -10.59 7.28 -5.55
N PHE A 295 -10.08 6.21 -4.94
CA PHE A 295 -8.76 6.19 -4.33
C PHE A 295 -7.74 5.70 -5.34
N ARG A 296 -6.58 6.34 -5.42
CA ARG A 296 -5.51 5.93 -6.31
C ARG A 296 -4.14 6.20 -5.68
N LYS A 297 -3.16 5.35 -5.98
CA LYS A 297 -1.75 5.63 -5.68
C LYS A 297 -1.09 6.36 -6.84
N ILE A 298 -0.13 7.23 -6.56
CA ILE A 298 0.81 7.74 -7.58
C ILE A 298 1.72 6.60 -8.03
N SER A 299 1.99 6.45 -9.33
CA SER A 299 2.90 5.42 -9.83
C SER A 299 4.33 5.71 -9.37
N GLY A 300 4.94 4.80 -8.61
CA GLY A 300 6.34 4.96 -8.21
C GLY A 300 7.31 4.71 -9.36
N TRP A 301 8.17 5.70 -9.65
CA TRP A 301 9.15 5.71 -10.74
C TRP A 301 10.44 4.91 -10.44
N PRO A 302 11.35 4.65 -11.40
CA PRO A 302 12.68 4.11 -11.08
C PRO A 302 13.55 5.19 -10.40
N PHE A 303 14.41 4.78 -9.45
CA PHE A 303 15.16 5.70 -8.58
C PHE A 303 16.67 5.43 -8.62
N GLY A 304 17.46 6.50 -8.55
CA GLY A 304 18.92 6.46 -8.44
C GLY A 304 19.42 6.83 -7.04
N ILE A 305 20.64 6.42 -6.70
CA ILE A 305 21.24 6.60 -5.36
C ILE A 305 21.52 8.07 -4.99
N LYS A 306 21.32 9.05 -5.88
CA LYS A 306 21.67 10.46 -5.61
C LYS A 306 20.60 11.30 -4.90
N GLY A 307 19.47 10.73 -4.46
CA GLY A 307 18.72 11.29 -3.32
C GLY A 307 17.95 12.63 -3.44
N ASP A 308 17.12 12.83 -4.46
CA ASP A 308 16.22 14.01 -4.50
C ASP A 308 14.94 13.58 -5.20
N HIS A 309 13.80 13.72 -4.53
CA HIS A 309 12.59 12.96 -4.90
C HIS A 309 11.29 13.77 -4.78
N ASN A 310 11.33 15.05 -5.11
CA ASN A 310 10.14 15.88 -5.02
C ASN A 310 9.16 15.45 -6.10
N ILE A 311 7.90 15.28 -5.72
CA ILE A 311 6.78 15.10 -6.64
C ILE A 311 5.91 16.34 -6.53
N LEU A 312 5.59 16.91 -7.68
CA LEU A 312 4.63 18.00 -7.82
C LEU A 312 3.45 17.49 -8.62
N VAL A 313 2.26 17.56 -8.03
CA VAL A 313 1.00 17.19 -8.68
C VAL A 313 0.27 18.46 -9.06
N GLU A 314 -0.05 18.63 -10.33
CA GLU A 314 -0.83 19.76 -10.86
C GLU A 314 -2.26 19.28 -11.08
N GLN A 315 -3.25 19.97 -10.52
CA GLN A 315 -4.65 19.77 -10.83
C GLN A 315 -5.04 20.65 -12.01
N LEU A 316 -5.74 20.07 -12.98
CA LEU A 316 -6.10 20.72 -14.23
C LEU A 316 -7.61 20.90 -14.35
N ASP A 317 -8.04 21.96 -15.02
CA ASP A 317 -9.41 22.11 -15.51
C ASP A 317 -9.66 21.30 -16.79
N GLN A 318 -10.85 21.41 -17.37
CA GLN A 318 -11.24 20.69 -18.59
C GLN A 318 -10.45 21.13 -19.83
N ASP A 319 -9.95 22.37 -19.84
CA ASP A 319 -9.18 22.96 -20.93
C ASP A 319 -7.67 22.69 -20.78
N GLY A 320 -7.26 22.03 -19.69
CA GLY A 320 -5.87 21.70 -19.39
C GLY A 320 -5.10 22.81 -18.68
N ASN A 321 -5.76 23.86 -18.21
CA ASN A 321 -5.12 24.91 -17.42
C ASN A 321 -4.92 24.46 -15.98
N CYS A 322 -3.83 24.91 -15.38
CA CYS A 322 -3.54 24.62 -13.98
C CYS A 322 -4.53 25.36 -13.07
N ILE A 323 -5.19 24.61 -12.18
CA ILE A 323 -6.01 25.11 -11.08
C ILE A 323 -5.15 25.32 -9.84
N LYS A 324 -4.35 24.31 -9.47
CA LYS A 324 -3.49 24.34 -8.28
C LYS A 324 -2.37 23.31 -8.36
N LYS A 325 -1.29 23.53 -7.62
CA LYS A 325 -0.20 22.55 -7.49
C LYS A 325 -0.03 22.05 -6.06
N PHE A 326 0.43 20.82 -5.94
CA PHE A 326 0.55 20.11 -4.68
C PHE A 326 1.91 19.40 -4.59
N GLY A 327 2.73 19.81 -3.63
CA GLY A 327 4.00 19.15 -3.32
C GLY A 327 3.80 17.95 -2.41
N ALA A 328 4.17 16.77 -2.90
CA ALA A 328 4.07 15.53 -2.14
C ALA A 328 5.03 15.53 -0.95
N LEU A 329 4.50 15.14 0.21
CA LEU A 329 5.29 14.93 1.42
C LEU A 329 5.56 13.43 1.63
N HIS A 330 6.56 13.12 2.45
CA HIS A 330 6.78 11.73 2.87
C HIS A 330 5.55 11.20 3.60
N ASN A 331 5.12 9.97 3.30
CA ASN A 331 3.86 9.40 3.84
C ASN A 331 2.64 10.30 3.58
N GLY A 332 2.64 10.99 2.43
CA GLY A 332 1.66 12.02 2.15
C GLY A 332 0.36 11.53 1.52
N TYR A 333 -0.65 12.38 1.59
CA TYR A 333 -1.91 12.21 0.87
C TYR A 333 -2.42 13.52 0.26
N LEU A 334 -3.25 13.40 -0.79
CA LEU A 334 -3.97 14.50 -1.40
C LEU A 334 -5.46 14.16 -1.49
N LEU A 335 -6.28 14.97 -0.80
CA LEU A 335 -7.74 14.95 -0.93
C LEU A 335 -8.14 16.14 -1.81
N ILE A 336 -8.85 15.87 -2.90
CA ILE A 336 -9.39 16.91 -3.78
C ILE A 336 -10.86 17.10 -3.47
N LYS A 337 -11.25 18.36 -3.27
CA LYS A 337 -12.61 18.79 -2.90
C LYS A 337 -13.23 19.63 -4.00
#